data_AF-A0A2V8TEB1-F1
#
_entry.id   AF-A0A2V8TEB1-F1
#
_cell.length_a   1.000
_cell.length_b   1.000
_cell.length_c   1.000
_cell.angle_alpha   90.00
_cell.angle_beta   90.00
_cell.angle_gamma   90.00
#
_symmetry.space_group_name_H-M   'P 1'
#
loop_
_entity.id
_entity.type
_entity.pdbx_description
1 polymer ?
#
loop_
_entity_poly.entity_id
_entity_poly.type
_entity_poly.pdbx_seq_one_letter_code
_entity_poly.pdbx_strand_id
1 'polypeptide(L)' 'MLKEVSRAGDGLTFTWAAVAGRTYQVQVNANLTQTNWVDLSDPVIATNTTASATDVIGLDRQRFYRIMLLP' A
#
# COMPACT_ATOMS: atom_id res chain seq x y z
N MET A 1 -3.90 -4.43 -9.90
CA MET A 1 -4.76 -5.29 -9.04
C MET A 1 -3.90 -5.88 -7.93
N LEU A 2 -4.39 -5.89 -6.68
CA LEU A 2 -3.68 -6.55 -5.57
C LEU A 2 -3.52 -8.04 -5.88
N LYS A 3 -2.29 -8.56 -5.71
CA LYS A 3 -1.95 -9.96 -5.98
C LYS A 3 -1.81 -10.75 -4.69
N GLU A 4 -1.09 -10.20 -3.73
CA GLU A 4 -0.75 -10.90 -2.49
C GLU A 4 -0.65 -9.90 -1.33
N VAL A 5 -0.99 -10.38 -0.15
CA VAL A 5 -0.68 -9.74 1.12
C VAL A 5 -0.02 -10.78 2.01
N SER A 6 1.22 -10.54 2.43
CA SER A 6 1.97 -11.44 3.29
C SER A 6 2.38 -10.72 4.58
N ARG A 7 2.42 -11.45 5.69
CA ARG A 7 2.83 -10.93 6.99
C ARG A 7 4.10 -11.64 7.47
N ALA A 8 5.08 -10.86 7.92
CA ALA A 8 6.28 -11.36 8.57
C ALA A 8 6.58 -10.51 9.81
N GLY A 9 6.45 -11.11 10.99
CA GLY A 9 6.50 -10.37 12.26
C GLY A 9 5.42 -9.27 12.29
N ASP A 10 5.86 -8.04 12.48
CA ASP A 10 5.01 -6.84 12.47
C ASP A 10 4.94 -6.17 11.08
N GLY A 11 5.63 -6.73 10.08
CA GLY A 11 5.57 -6.24 8.69
C GLY A 11 4.41 -6.85 7.92
N LEU A 12 3.63 -6.01 7.23
CA LEU A 12 2.61 -6.38 6.27
C LEU A 12 3.02 -5.92 4.88
N THR A 13 3.32 -6.86 3.98
CA THR A 13 3.77 -6.56 2.63
C THR A 13 2.64 -6.77 1.64
N PHE A 14 2.38 -5.74 0.84
CA PHE A 14 1.44 -5.75 -0.26
C PHE A 14 2.20 -5.92 -1.57
N THR A 15 1.73 -6.81 -2.44
CA THR A 15 2.24 -6.96 -3.79
C THR A 15 1.09 -6.80 -4.77
N TRP A 16 1.23 -5.93 -5.77
CA TRP A 16 0.20 -5.68 -6.78
C TRP A 16 0.76 -5.72 -8.20
N ALA A 17 -0.13 -6.00 -9.16
CA ALA A 17 0.15 -5.81 -10.58
C ALA A 17 0.32 -4.31 -10.88
N ALA A 18 1.44 -3.97 -11.50
CA ALA A 18 1.84 -2.60 -11.83
C ALA A 18 2.23 -2.48 -13.31
N VAL A 19 2.30 -1.25 -13.79
CA VAL A 19 2.83 -0.92 -15.12
C VAL A 19 4.16 -0.22 -14.92
N ALA A 20 5.22 -0.72 -15.54
CA ALA A 20 6.55 -0.12 -15.44
C ALA A 20 6.52 1.35 -15.89
N GLY A 21 7.23 2.21 -15.15
CA GLY A 21 7.25 3.66 -15.35
C GLY A 21 6.07 4.43 -14.75
N ARG A 22 5.08 3.74 -14.15
CA ARG A 22 3.99 4.38 -13.40
C ARG A 22 4.33 4.48 -11.92
N THR A 23 3.82 5.53 -11.29
CA THR A 23 4.03 5.80 -9.86
C THR A 23 2.77 5.46 -9.08
N TYR A 24 2.94 4.74 -7.97
CA TYR A 24 1.84 4.28 -7.12
C TYR A 24 2.03 4.78 -5.69
N GLN A 25 0.96 5.22 -5.05
CA GLN A 25 0.94 5.62 -3.65
C GLN A 25 0.12 4.61 -2.85
N VAL A 26 0.74 4.00 -1.84
CA VAL A 26 0.00 3.20 -0.86
C VAL A 26 -0.51 4.13 0.23
N GLN A 27 -1.79 4.01 0.54
CA GLN A 27 -2.44 4.82 1.55
C GLN A 27 -3.13 3.95 2.58
N VAL A 28 -3.14 4.44 3.82
CA VAL A 28 -3.70 3.76 4.98
C VAL A 28 -4.76 4.65 5.64
N ASN A 29 -5.75 4.02 6.24
CA ASN A 29 -6.79 4.67 7.03
C ASN A 29 -7.21 3.76 8.18
N ALA A 30 -7.38 4.30 9.39
CA ALA A 30 -7.83 3.53 10.56
C ALA A 30 -9.34 3.23 10.53
N ASN A 31 -10.12 4.01 9.77
CA ASN A 31 -11.57 3.85 9.68
C ASN A 31 -12.10 4.24 8.29
N LEU A 32 -12.80 3.33 7.61
CA LEU A 32 -13.39 3.59 6.28
C LEU A 32 -14.41 4.73 6.26
N THR A 33 -14.96 5.16 7.40
CA THR A 33 -15.84 6.33 7.45
C THR A 33 -15.08 7.65 7.42
N GLN A 34 -13.76 7.64 7.62
CA GLN A 34 -12.91 8.83 7.50
C GLN A 34 -12.58 9.08 6.02
N THR A 35 -12.77 10.33 5.59
CA THR A 35 -12.53 10.73 4.20
C THR A 35 -11.06 10.82 3.85
N ASN A 36 -10.22 11.19 4.81
CA ASN A 36 -8.81 11.47 4.59
C ASN A 36 -7.98 10.19 4.77
N TRP A 37 -7.28 9.80 3.71
CA TRP A 37 -6.32 8.70 3.73
C TRP A 37 -4.91 9.28 3.94
N VAL A 38 -4.07 8.55 4.65
CA VAL A 38 -2.69 8.95 4.93
C VAL A 38 -1.75 8.15 4.03
N ASP A 39 -0.75 8.82 3.46
CA ASP A 39 0.29 8.16 2.67
C ASP A 39 1.16 7.29 3.60
N LEU A 40 1.26 6.00 3.28
CA LEU A 40 2.00 5.03 4.09
C LEU A 40 3.52 5.23 3.98
N SER A 41 3.98 5.53 2.77
CA SER A 41 5.39 5.67 2.40
C SER A 41 5.53 6.69 1.27
N ASP A 42 6.75 6.96 0.84
CA ASP A 42 6.97 7.65 -0.43
C ASP A 42 6.34 6.87 -1.61
N PRO A 43 6.02 7.55 -2.73
CA PRO A 43 5.47 6.89 -3.91
C PRO A 43 6.42 5.85 -4.51
N VAL A 44 5.87 4.71 -4.91
CA VAL A 44 6.60 3.61 -5.55
C VAL A 44 6.57 3.77 -7.05
N ILE A 45 7.73 4.03 -7.66
CA ILE A 45 7.90 3.98 -9.12
C ILE A 45 8.07 2.52 -9.52
N ALA A 46 7.11 1.98 -10.25
CA ALA A 46 7.15 0.60 -10.70
C ALA A 46 8.24 0.41 -11.76
N THR A 47 9.17 -0.51 -11.52
CA THR A 47 10.23 -0.88 -12.49
C THR A 47 9.88 -2.14 -13.28
N ASN A 48 8.85 -2.87 -12.86
CA ASN A 48 8.41 -4.15 -13.44
C ASN A 48 6.87 -4.22 -13.51
N THR A 49 6.35 -5.38 -13.94
CA THR A 49 4.90 -5.68 -13.97
C THR A 49 4.28 -5.89 -12.57
N THR A 50 5.10 -5.80 -11.53
CA THR A 50 4.69 -5.87 -10.12
C THR A 50 5.41 -4.81 -9.30
N ALA A 51 4.72 -4.30 -8.29
CA ALA A 51 5.30 -3.43 -7.27
C ALA A 51 4.86 -3.91 -5.89
N SER A 52 5.64 -3.53 -4.88
CA SER A 52 5.37 -3.89 -3.50
C SER A 52 5.66 -2.75 -2.53
N ALA A 53 4.99 -2.76 -1.40
CA ALA A 53 5.21 -1.86 -0.27
C ALA A 53 4.94 -2.60 1.03
N THR A 54 5.59 -2.18 2.11
CA THR A 54 5.46 -2.79 3.43
C THR A 54 4.99 -1.76 4.43
N ASP A 55 3.95 -2.09 5.19
CA ASP A 55 3.54 -1.38 6.40
C ASP A 55 4.14 -2.07 7.64
N VAL A 56 4.52 -1.29 8.65
CA VAL A 56 4.78 -1.82 9.99
C VAL A 56 3.49 -1.66 10.78
N ILE A 57 2.85 -2.80 11.08
CA ILE A 57 1.61 -2.88 11.84
C ILE A 57 1.89 -2.27 13.22
N GLY A 58 1.36 -1.07 13.45
CA GLY A 58 1.45 -0.38 14.72
C GLY A 58 0.44 -0.91 15.74
N LEU A 59 0.07 -0.07 16.71
CA LEU A 59 -0.87 -0.42 17.77
C LEU A 59 -2.35 -0.35 17.35
N ASP A 60 -2.62 0.06 16.11
CA ASP A 60 -3.99 0.21 15.62
C ASP A 60 -4.67 -1.17 15.50
N ARG A 61 -5.88 -1.28 16.07
CA ARG A 61 -6.65 -2.52 16.06
C ARG A 61 -7.15 -2.92 14.67
N GLN A 62 -7.27 -1.95 13.77
CA GLN A 62 -7.71 -2.16 12.40
C GLN A 62 -7.12 -1.06 11.51
N ARG A 63 -6.73 -1.45 10.30
CA ARG A 63 -6.27 -0.56 9.24
C ARG A 63 -6.87 -1.01 7.92
N PHE A 64 -7.14 -0.05 7.06
CA PHE A 64 -7.60 -0.22 5.70
C PHE A 64 -6.56 0.35 4.76
N TYR A 65 -6.37 -0.31 3.62
CA TYR A 65 -5.32 0.04 2.68
C TYR A 65 -5.89 0.21 1.29
N ARG A 66 -5.33 1.15 0.53
CA ARG A 66 -5.58 1.30 -0.90
C ARG A 66 -4.30 1.65 -1.63
N ILE A 67 -4.26 1.32 -2.91
CA ILE A 67 -3.16 1.64 -3.82
C ILE A 67 -3.72 2.60 -4.87
N MET A 68 -3.17 3.81 -4.92
CA MET A 68 -3.56 4.85 -5.86
C MET A 68 -2.51 4.97 -6.96
N LEU A 69 -2.94 5.01 -8.22
CA LEU A 69 -2.08 5.39 -9.34
C LEU A 69 -1.97 6.92 -9.35
N LEU A 70 -0.74 7.45 -9.32
CA LEU A 70 -0.50 8.88 -9.42
C LEU A 70 -0.43 9.34 -10.91
N PRO A 71 -0.69 10.63 -11.19
CA PRO A 71 -0.62 11.19 -12.55
C PRO A 71 0.74 11.01 -13.23
#